data_AF-A0A7K0S593-F1
#
_entry.id   AF-A0A7K0S593-F1
#
_cell.length_a   1.000
_cell.length_b   1.000
_cell.length_c   1.000
_cell.angle_alpha   90.00
_cell.angle_beta   90.00
_cell.angle_gamma   90.00
#
_symmetry.space_group_name_H-M   'P 1'
#
loop_
_entity.id
_entity.type
_entity.pdbx_description
1 polymer ?
#
loop_
_entity_poly.entity_id
_entity_poly.type
_entity_poly.pdbx_seq_one_letter_code
_entity_poly.pdbx_strand_id
1 'polypeptide(L)'
;MRRRQGLSLDEDATPLAGWMYADLLLALMIIFLATISFVPKWSNTSNAVTSEIKQISSGYNYNKGLSLVYSTYNPTAISEDIAAFKLKEGLPGSAEIIYAQILGGFDVKTESADAGRIRALKFSLALSKDPSQMMKSAATDIGSSILLNPTEVAVRLTFVAKIK
;
A
#
# COMPACT_ATOMS: atom_id res chain seq x y z
N MET A 1 -65.35 -41.22 -46.13
CA MET A 1 -64.00 -40.59 -46.13
C MET A 1 -63.92 -39.64 -44.94
N ARG A 2 -63.07 -39.92 -43.94
CA ARG A 2 -62.97 -39.12 -42.70
C ARG A 2 -61.76 -38.20 -42.81
N ARG A 3 -61.97 -36.88 -42.91
CA ARG A 3 -60.91 -35.86 -42.93
C ARG A 3 -60.27 -35.82 -41.53
N ARG A 4 -58.96 -36.12 -41.43
CA ARG A 4 -58.18 -35.80 -40.23
C ARG A 4 -57.94 -34.30 -40.23
N GLN A 5 -58.45 -33.59 -39.22
CA GLN A 5 -58.02 -32.22 -38.94
C GLN A 5 -56.53 -32.27 -38.59
N GLY A 6 -55.71 -31.54 -39.34
CA GLY A 6 -54.31 -31.33 -38.99
C GLY A 6 -54.27 -30.57 -37.67
N LEU A 7 -53.76 -31.23 -36.63
CA LEU A 7 -53.43 -30.60 -35.37
C LEU A 7 -52.26 -29.65 -35.66
N SER A 8 -52.53 -28.35 -35.78
CA SER A 8 -51.48 -27.33 -35.71
C SER A 8 -50.96 -27.35 -34.27
N LEU A 9 -49.96 -28.18 -34.02
CA LEU A 9 -49.13 -28.07 -32.83
C LEU A 9 -48.41 -26.74 -32.97
N ASP A 10 -48.90 -25.71 -32.28
CA ASP A 10 -48.08 -24.53 -32.00
C ASP A 10 -46.77 -25.05 -31.42
N GLU A 11 -45.66 -24.83 -32.13
CA GLU A 11 -44.35 -25.28 -31.69
C GLU A 11 -44.06 -24.60 -30.35
N ASP A 12 -44.15 -25.37 -29.26
CA ASP A 12 -43.88 -24.91 -27.93
C ASP A 12 -42.41 -24.45 -27.88
N ALA A 13 -42.18 -23.14 -27.99
CA ALA A 13 -40.86 -22.52 -28.09
C ALA A 13 -40.18 -22.37 -26.72
N THR A 14 -40.85 -22.79 -25.64
CA THR A 14 -40.36 -22.80 -24.26
C THR A 14 -38.99 -23.48 -24.07
N PRO A 15 -38.67 -24.64 -24.70
CA PRO A 15 -37.36 -25.27 -24.56
C PRO A 15 -36.27 -24.58 -25.40
N LEU A 16 -36.64 -23.89 -26.50
CA LEU A 16 -35.69 -23.12 -27.32
C LEU A 16 -35.31 -21.80 -26.62
N ALA A 17 -36.27 -21.20 -25.89
CA ALA A 17 -36.04 -20.01 -25.07
C ALA A 17 -35.07 -20.28 -23.89
N GLY A 18 -35.07 -21.50 -23.34
CA GLY A 18 -34.17 -21.89 -22.24
C GLY A 18 -32.68 -21.76 -22.57
N TRP A 19 -32.29 -22.07 -23.81
CA TRP A 19 -30.90 -21.91 -24.27
C TRP A 19 -30.51 -20.43 -24.41
N MET A 20 -31.44 -19.57 -24.85
CA MET A 20 -31.22 -18.12 -24.92
C MET A 20 -31.05 -17.50 -23.54
N TYR A 21 -31.86 -17.94 -22.56
CA TYR A 21 -31.74 -17.47 -21.18
C TYR A 21 -30.45 -17.97 -20.50
N ALA A 22 -30.01 -19.19 -20.80
CA ALA A 22 -28.75 -19.72 -20.27
C ALA A 22 -27.54 -18.91 -20.76
N ASP A 23 -27.51 -18.53 -22.04
CA ASP A 23 -26.43 -17.71 -22.61
C ASP A 23 -26.43 -16.28 -22.02
N LEU A 24 -27.61 -15.67 -21.85
CA LEU A 24 -27.74 -14.37 -21.16
C LEU A 24 -27.28 -14.41 -19.70
N LEU A 25 -27.62 -15.47 -18.96
CA LEU A 25 -27.17 -15.64 -17.57
C LEU A 25 -25.66 -15.89 -17.48
N LEU A 26 -25.09 -16.63 -18.43
CA LEU A 26 -23.66 -16.87 -18.52
C LEU A 26 -22.89 -15.59 -18.84
N ALA A 27 -23.36 -14.79 -19.81
CA ALA A 27 -22.79 -13.49 -20.12
C ALA A 27 -22.85 -12.54 -18.91
N LEU A 28 -23.98 -12.51 -18.19
CA LEU A 28 -24.16 -11.71 -16.98
C LEU A 28 -23.21 -12.15 -15.85
N MET A 29 -23.00 -13.46 -15.67
CA MET A 29 -22.02 -14.00 -14.70
C MET A 29 -20.59 -13.57 -15.04
N ILE A 30 -20.20 -13.63 -16.32
CA ILE A 30 -18.86 -13.22 -16.76
C ILE A 30 -18.62 -11.72 -16.52
N ILE A 31 -19.65 -10.88 -16.73
CA ILE A 31 -19.57 -9.44 -16.41
C ILE A 31 -19.39 -9.24 -14.90
N PHE A 32 -20.10 -9.98 -14.05
CA PHE A 32 -19.89 -9.90 -12.59
C PHE A 32 -18.51 -10.41 -12.16
N LEU A 33 -18.00 -11.47 -12.78
CA LEU A 33 -16.65 -11.97 -12.50
C LEU A 33 -15.58 -10.93 -12.89
N ALA A 34 -15.71 -10.32 -14.06
CA ALA A 34 -14.81 -9.27 -14.53
C ALA A 34 -14.90 -8.00 -13.67
N THR A 35 -16.09 -7.62 -13.18
CA THR A 35 -16.25 -6.42 -12.35
C THR A 35 -15.80 -6.62 -10.90
N ILE A 36 -15.87 -7.83 -10.34
CA ILE A 36 -15.26 -8.15 -9.04
C ILE A 36 -13.72 -8.16 -9.13
N SER A 37 -13.13 -8.50 -10.29
CA SER A 37 -11.67 -8.43 -10.46
C SER A 37 -11.11 -7.01 -10.51
N PHE A 38 -11.96 -6.00 -10.72
CA PHE A 38 -11.57 -4.58 -10.76
C PHE A 38 -12.07 -3.77 -9.56
N VAL A 39 -12.39 -4.40 -8.42
CA VAL A 39 -12.54 -3.63 -7.18
C VAL A 39 -11.15 -3.05 -6.84
N PRO A 40 -10.91 -1.73 -6.94
CA PRO A 40 -9.68 -1.16 -6.44
C PRO A 40 -9.68 -1.49 -4.95
N LYS A 41 -8.69 -2.26 -4.50
CA LYS A 41 -8.42 -2.37 -3.07
C LYS A 41 -7.97 -0.99 -2.63
N TRP A 42 -8.93 -0.13 -2.30
CA TRP A 42 -8.65 1.10 -1.59
C TRP A 42 -8.15 0.67 -0.23
N SER A 43 -6.83 0.61 -0.10
CA SER A 43 -6.14 0.44 1.17
C SER A 43 -6.40 1.68 2.02
N ASN A 44 -7.59 1.77 2.62
CA ASN A 44 -7.83 2.54 3.82
C ASN A 44 -7.20 1.78 4.99
N THR A 45 -5.90 1.54 4.90
CA THR A 45 -5.10 1.14 6.05
C THR A 45 -4.80 2.40 6.85
N SER A 46 -5.83 2.87 7.55
CA SER A 46 -5.67 3.51 8.86
C SER A 46 -5.40 2.40 9.87
N ASN A 47 -4.38 1.58 9.62
CA ASN A 47 -3.93 0.55 10.53
C ASN A 47 -2.49 0.86 10.80
N ALA A 48 -2.24 1.20 12.07
CA ALA A 48 -0.91 1.24 12.64
C ALA A 48 -0.08 0.11 12.03
N VAL A 49 1.08 0.46 11.50
CA VAL A 49 2.04 -0.49 10.97
C VAL A 49 2.43 -1.45 12.08
N THR A 50 1.70 -2.55 12.18
CA THR A 50 2.23 -3.83 12.64
C THR A 50 3.02 -4.36 11.47
N SER A 51 4.21 -3.80 11.30
CA SER A 51 5.20 -4.32 10.39
C SER A 51 5.52 -5.75 10.86
N GLU A 52 4.91 -6.75 10.23
CA GLU A 52 5.52 -8.06 10.11
C GLU A 52 6.75 -7.88 9.22
N ILE A 53 7.79 -7.31 9.84
CA ILE A 53 9.12 -7.23 9.25
C ILE A 53 9.55 -8.68 9.08
N LYS A 54 9.66 -9.11 7.84
CA LYS A 54 10.25 -10.39 7.45
C LYS A 54 11.57 -10.53 8.22
N GLN A 55 11.56 -11.31 9.30
CA GLN A 55 12.69 -11.45 10.19
C GLN A 55 13.77 -12.21 9.42
N ILE A 56 14.71 -11.46 8.84
CA ILE A 56 15.87 -12.04 8.17
C ILE A 56 16.63 -12.79 9.27
N SER A 57 16.78 -14.10 9.11
CA SER A 57 16.99 -15.07 10.20
C SER A 57 18.37 -15.04 10.89
N SER A 58 19.01 -13.88 11.04
CA SER A 58 20.28 -13.74 11.79
C SER A 58 20.52 -12.36 12.41
N GLY A 59 19.51 -11.49 12.51
CA GLY A 59 19.64 -10.16 13.13
C GLY A 59 18.51 -9.86 14.11
N TYR A 60 18.82 -9.21 15.23
CA TYR A 60 17.80 -8.70 16.15
C TYR A 60 17.07 -7.53 15.46
N ASN A 61 15.78 -7.70 15.18
CA ASN A 61 14.91 -6.59 14.78
C ASN A 61 14.67 -5.70 16.00
N TYR A 62 15.15 -4.46 15.96
CA TYR A 62 14.96 -3.56 17.08
C TYR A 62 13.53 -2.99 17.04
N ASN A 63 12.70 -3.37 18.02
CA ASN A 63 11.26 -3.03 18.03
C ASN A 63 10.99 -1.52 18.24
N LYS A 64 12.01 -0.75 18.65
CA LYS A 64 11.95 0.71 18.73
C LYS A 64 12.56 1.28 17.45
N GLY A 65 11.71 1.65 16.50
CA GLY A 65 12.14 2.44 15.34
C GLY A 65 12.30 3.91 15.70
N LEU A 66 13.21 4.60 15.03
CA LEU A 66 13.31 6.06 15.09
C LEU A 66 12.07 6.65 14.41
N SER A 67 11.31 7.50 15.10
CA SER A 67 10.14 8.17 14.54
C SER A 67 10.32 9.68 14.71
N LEU A 68 10.50 10.38 13.59
CA LEU A 68 10.77 11.82 13.57
C LEU A 68 9.81 12.50 12.60
N VAL A 69 9.50 13.76 12.89
CA VAL A 69 8.68 14.61 12.03
C VAL A 69 9.56 15.75 11.51
N TYR A 70 9.60 15.90 10.20
CA TYR A 70 10.38 16.94 9.53
C TYR A 70 9.44 17.87 8.76
N SER A 71 9.64 19.17 8.88
CA SER A 71 8.96 20.18 8.06
C SER A 71 9.70 20.45 6.74
N THR A 72 11.01 20.21 6.71
CA THR A 72 11.87 20.42 5.55
C THR A 72 12.88 19.28 5.40
N TYR A 73 13.28 19.00 4.15
CA TYR A 73 14.30 18.00 3.87
C TYR A 73 15.68 18.58 4.17
N ASN A 74 16.33 18.07 5.22
CA ASN A 74 17.72 18.40 5.56
C ASN A 74 18.53 17.11 5.81
N PRO A 75 19.38 16.69 4.86
CA PRO A 75 20.11 15.41 4.95
C PRO A 75 21.13 15.38 6.10
N THR A 76 21.72 16.52 6.47
CA THR A 76 22.69 16.56 7.57
C THR A 76 22.01 16.36 8.92
N ALA A 77 20.88 17.02 9.15
CA ALA A 77 20.09 16.85 10.37
C ALA A 77 19.57 15.41 10.51
N ILE A 78 19.04 14.84 9.41
CA ILE A 78 18.55 13.45 9.41
C ILE A 78 19.67 12.46 9.73
N SER A 79 20.86 12.67 9.17
CA SER A 79 22.01 11.79 9.43
C SER A 79 22.53 11.90 10.87
N GLU A 80 22.55 13.10 11.44
CA GLU A 80 22.87 13.35 12.85
C GLU A 80 21.84 12.70 13.79
N ASP A 81 20.54 12.84 13.51
CA ASP A 81 19.48 12.22 14.30
C ASP A 81 19.54 10.69 14.29
N ILE A 82 19.85 10.11 13.11
CA ILE A 82 20.08 8.66 12.99
C ILE A 82 21.31 8.23 13.79
N ALA A 83 22.41 8.99 13.74
CA ALA A 83 23.61 8.69 14.51
C ALA A 83 23.37 8.80 16.02
N ALA A 84 22.66 9.84 16.46
CA ALA A 84 22.27 10.04 17.84
C ALA A 84 21.35 8.92 18.34
N PHE A 85 20.40 8.48 17.51
CA PHE A 85 19.54 7.34 17.82
C PHE A 85 20.33 6.04 17.96
N LYS A 86 21.27 5.77 17.04
CA LYS A 86 22.15 4.60 17.12
C LYS A 86 22.97 4.60 18.42
N LEU A 87 23.55 5.74 18.79
CA LEU A 87 24.30 5.89 20.05
C LEU A 87 23.41 5.68 21.28
N LYS A 88 22.24 6.31 21.31
CA LYS A 88 21.30 6.24 22.44
C LYS A 88 20.77 4.83 22.68
N GLU A 89 20.46 4.10 21.60
CA GLU A 89 19.95 2.73 21.68
C GLU A 89 21.06 1.67 21.72
N GLY A 90 22.34 2.08 21.71
CA GLY A 90 23.48 1.16 21.74
C GLY A 90 23.62 0.30 20.48
N LEU A 91 23.08 0.76 19.35
CA LEU A 91 23.18 0.08 18.07
C LEU A 91 24.61 0.20 17.53
N PRO A 92 25.20 -0.88 16.99
CA PRO A 92 26.52 -0.80 16.37
C PRO A 92 26.49 0.13 15.16
N GLY A 93 27.62 0.77 14.85
CA GLY A 93 27.75 1.64 13.67
C GLY A 93 27.41 0.93 12.35
N SER A 94 27.61 -0.39 12.31
CA SER A 94 27.22 -1.28 11.21
C SER A 94 25.73 -1.60 11.11
N ALA A 95 24.88 -1.07 12.00
CA ALA A 95 23.44 -1.27 11.93
C ALA A 95 22.87 -0.66 10.65
N GLU A 96 22.16 -1.47 9.89
CA GLU A 96 21.56 -1.12 8.60
C GLU A 96 20.07 -0.77 8.79
N ILE A 97 19.57 0.18 8.01
CA ILE A 97 18.14 0.48 7.96
C ILE A 97 17.48 -0.54 7.03
N ILE A 98 16.52 -1.30 7.55
CA ILE A 98 15.81 -2.36 6.79
C ILE A 98 14.41 -1.94 6.37
N TYR A 99 13.83 -0.95 7.05
CA TYR A 99 12.49 -0.47 6.77
C TYR A 99 12.39 1.02 7.04
N ALA A 100 11.73 1.73 6.13
CA ALA A 100 11.43 3.14 6.23
C ALA A 100 9.97 3.37 5.88
N GLN A 101 9.22 4.01 6.76
CA GLN A 101 7.87 4.48 6.47
C GLN A 101 7.87 6.00 6.43
N ILE A 102 7.37 6.56 5.34
CA ILE A 102 7.32 8.00 5.12
C ILE A 102 5.85 8.41 4.94
N LEU A 103 5.34 9.23 5.84
CA LEU A 103 3.96 9.70 5.84
C LEU A 103 3.94 11.21 5.66
N GLY A 104 3.28 11.69 4.62
CA GLY A 104 3.09 13.13 4.41
C GLY A 104 1.81 13.60 5.08
N GLY A 105 1.91 14.68 5.84
CA GLY A 105 0.75 15.31 6.44
C GLY A 105 -0.15 15.93 5.41
N PHE A 106 -1.45 15.93 5.69
CA PHE A 106 -2.46 16.62 4.90
C PHE A 106 -3.61 17.06 5.79
N ASP A 107 -4.25 18.17 5.42
CA ASP A 107 -5.44 18.64 6.09
C ASP A 107 -6.62 18.53 5.14
N VAL A 108 -7.63 17.75 5.52
CA VAL A 108 -8.85 17.48 4.73
C VAL A 108 -9.57 18.77 4.32
N LYS A 109 -9.39 19.86 5.06
CA LYS A 109 -10.02 21.15 4.77
C LYS A 109 -9.30 21.95 3.68
N THR A 110 -8.00 21.72 3.49
CA THR A 110 -7.15 22.54 2.61
C THR A 110 -6.55 21.75 1.45
N GLU A 111 -6.27 20.45 1.62
CA GLU A 111 -5.67 19.58 0.61
C GLU A 111 -6.14 18.11 0.71
N SER A 112 -6.01 17.37 -0.41
CA SER A 112 -6.40 15.97 -0.46
C SER A 112 -5.31 15.04 0.12
N ALA A 113 -5.69 13.82 0.50
CA ALA A 113 -4.76 12.79 0.97
C ALA A 113 -3.64 12.47 -0.05
N ASP A 114 -3.91 12.69 -1.34
CA ASP A 114 -2.92 12.49 -2.42
C ASP A 114 -1.84 13.57 -2.41
N ALA A 115 -2.15 14.80 -2.00
CA ALA A 115 -1.14 15.86 -1.82
C ALA A 115 -0.12 15.45 -0.74
N GLY A 116 -0.60 14.90 0.38
CA GLY A 116 0.25 14.31 1.42
C GLY A 116 1.12 13.17 0.89
N ARG A 117 0.55 12.24 0.10
CA ARG A 117 1.33 11.14 -0.50
C ARG A 117 2.41 11.63 -1.46
N ILE A 118 2.11 12.63 -2.30
CA ILE A 118 3.08 13.22 -3.22
C ILE A 118 4.23 13.87 -2.45
N ARG A 119 3.95 14.51 -1.31
CA ARG A 119 4.97 15.10 -0.43
C ARG A 119 5.87 14.04 0.17
N ALA A 120 5.29 12.94 0.67
CA ALA A 120 6.03 11.79 1.17
C ALA A 120 6.92 11.16 0.08
N LEU A 121 6.41 11.02 -1.15
CA LEU A 121 7.17 10.52 -2.30
C LEU A 121 8.32 11.45 -2.70
N LYS A 122 8.10 12.77 -2.69
CA LYS A 122 9.18 13.74 -2.95
C LYS A 122 10.29 13.63 -1.91
N PHE A 123 9.91 13.45 -0.64
CA PHE A 123 10.86 13.26 0.46
C PHE A 123 11.63 11.94 0.32
N SER A 124 10.94 10.83 0.00
CA SER A 124 11.59 9.53 -0.21
C SER A 124 12.56 9.57 -1.39
N LEU A 125 12.19 10.27 -2.47
CA LEU A 125 13.05 10.46 -3.63
C LEU A 125 14.28 11.29 -3.27
N ALA A 126 14.11 12.38 -2.50
CA ALA A 126 15.24 13.19 -2.04
C ALA A 126 16.21 12.35 -1.18
N LEU A 127 15.67 11.55 -0.26
CA LEU A 127 16.44 10.64 0.59
C LEU A 127 17.14 9.52 -0.21
N SER A 128 16.52 9.04 -1.29
CA SER A 128 17.15 8.04 -2.17
C SER A 128 18.31 8.59 -3.00
N LYS A 129 18.31 9.90 -3.26
CA LYS A 129 19.37 10.60 -3.99
C LYS A 129 20.53 11.02 -3.09
N ASP A 130 20.39 10.88 -1.77
CA ASP A 130 21.42 11.26 -0.83
C ASP A 130 22.67 10.37 -0.98
N PRO A 131 23.88 10.95 -1.19
CA PRO A 131 25.13 10.20 -1.27
C PRO A 131 25.45 9.39 -0.02
N SER A 132 24.81 9.68 1.12
CA SER A 132 24.93 8.91 2.37
C SER A 132 24.49 7.44 2.23
N GLN A 133 23.71 7.10 1.19
CA GLN A 133 23.26 5.74 0.87
C GLN A 133 22.57 5.03 2.05
N MET A 134 22.04 5.81 3.00
CA MET A 134 21.52 5.32 4.28
C MET A 134 20.34 4.34 4.12
N MET A 135 19.61 4.44 3.01
CA MET A 135 18.40 3.66 2.73
C MET A 135 18.57 2.61 1.63
N LYS A 136 19.81 2.29 1.20
CA LYS A 136 20.06 1.41 0.05
C LYS A 136 19.35 0.04 0.09
N SER A 137 19.17 -0.50 1.29
CA SER A 137 18.57 -1.82 1.52
C SER A 137 17.21 -1.73 2.23
N ALA A 138 16.67 -0.53 2.42
CA ALA A 138 15.46 -0.32 3.21
C ALA A 138 14.21 -0.50 2.34
N ALA A 139 13.30 -1.39 2.75
CA ALA A 139 11.95 -1.40 2.21
C ALA A 139 11.26 -0.08 2.58
N THR A 140 10.76 0.65 1.58
CA THR A 140 10.15 1.97 1.79
C THR A 140 8.64 1.88 1.59
N ASP A 141 7.87 2.29 2.60
CA ASP A 141 6.43 2.46 2.52
C ASP A 141 6.07 3.95 2.53
N ILE A 142 5.10 4.33 1.71
CA ILE A 142 4.73 5.73 1.47
C ILE A 142 3.24 5.89 1.71
N GLY A 143 2.88 6.82 2.58
CA GLY A 143 1.50 7.11 2.91
C GLY A 143 1.23 8.57 3.18
N SER A 144 0.01 8.84 3.65
CA SER A 144 -0.42 10.16 4.10
C SER A 144 -1.13 10.04 5.44
N SER A 145 -1.06 11.10 6.25
CA SER A 145 -1.66 11.12 7.58
C SER A 145 -2.38 12.45 7.84
N ILE A 146 -3.60 12.36 8.36
CA ILE A 146 -4.40 13.52 8.78
C ILE A 146 -3.92 14.10 10.12
N LEU A 147 -3.11 13.35 10.87
CA LEU A 147 -2.59 13.76 12.18
C LEU A 147 -1.37 14.67 12.07
N LEU A 148 -0.81 14.84 10.87
CA LEU A 148 0.37 15.64 10.58
C LEU A 148 -0.05 16.90 9.83
N ASN A 149 0.66 18.00 10.08
CA ASN A 149 0.36 19.25 9.38
C ASN A 149 0.66 19.12 7.87
N PRO A 150 -0.01 19.90 7.00
CA PRO A 150 0.23 19.90 5.55
C PRO A 150 1.69 20.14 5.13
N THR A 151 2.55 20.68 5.99
CA THR A 151 3.97 20.92 5.66
C THR A 151 4.89 19.86 6.24
N GLU A 152 4.36 18.91 7.00
CA GLU A 152 5.15 17.94 7.77
C GLU A 152 5.21 16.58 7.08
N VAL A 153 6.32 15.91 7.30
CA VAL A 153 6.58 14.54 6.86
C VAL A 153 7.07 13.76 8.07
N ALA A 154 6.32 12.73 8.47
CA ALA A 154 6.79 11.77 9.47
C ALA A 154 7.61 10.68 8.79
N VAL A 155 8.76 10.37 9.38
CA VAL A 155 9.67 9.33 8.94
C VAL A 155 9.87 8.37 10.09
N ARG A 156 9.56 7.10 9.84
CA ARG A 156 9.81 6.01 10.77
C ARG A 156 10.85 5.08 10.19
N LEU A 157 11.98 4.91 10.86
CA LEU A 157 13.09 4.04 10.43
C LEU A 157 13.23 2.87 11.38
N THR A 158 13.39 1.68 10.83
CA THR A 158 13.70 0.47 11.59
C THR A 158 15.09 -0.04 11.24
N PHE A 159 15.85 -0.37 12.28
CA PHE A 159 17.23 -0.79 12.17
C PHE A 159 17.37 -2.28 12.50
N VAL A 160 18.32 -2.93 11.83
CA VAL A 160 18.79 -4.26 12.18
C VAL A 160 20.29 -4.18 12.48
N ALA A 161 20.70 -4.88 13.53
CA ALA A 161 22.11 -5.15 13.80
C ALA A 161 22.41 -6.61 13.48
N LYS A 162 23.45 -6.86 12.70
CA LYS A 162 23.98 -8.22 12.51
C LYS A 162 24.73 -8.60 13.79
N ILE A 163 24.39 -9.76 14.34
CA ILE A 163 25.15 -10.35 15.44
C ILE A 163 26.47 -10.83 14.82
N LYS A 164 27.60 -10.45 15.42
CA LYS A 164 28.92 -10.92 15.00
C LYS A 164 29.21 -12.30 15.59
#